data_AF-A0A847X8M9-F1
#
_entry.id   AF-A0A847X8M9-F1
#
_cell.length_a   1.000
_cell.length_b   1.000
_cell.length_c   1.000
_cell.angle_alpha   90.00
_cell.angle_beta   90.00
_cell.angle_gamma   90.00
#
_symmetry.space_group_name_H-M   'P 1'
#
loop_
_entity.id
_entity.type
_entity.pdbx_description
1 polymer ?
#
loop_
_entity_poly.entity_id
_entity_poly.type
_entity_poly.pdbx_seq_one_letter_code
_entity_poly.pdbx_strand_id
1 'polypeptide(L)'
;MAAAIVFTLIKLIKDISKYGKHSFLTYEMVGNFSVKYTGVYIESFLVIVFMYVAFDFIRQTNSDAVGLLLIAAIMYRATISVIKSNMGKIVLNKKVEKLYNGMVSEEIFLEKTISETLYLLDHLYGSMQESMEEKLKSERLKTELITNISHDIKTPLTSIINYVDLLKNEENDTEKEKYINILDYNSRRLKSMVLDLIDASKTGT
;
A
#
# COMPACT_ATOMS: atom_id res chain seq x y z
N MET A 1 6.19 -41.37 5.31
CA MET A 1 5.18 -41.65 4.28
C MET A 1 4.62 -40.37 3.65
N ALA A 2 4.12 -39.41 4.42
CA ALA A 2 3.61 -38.12 3.91
C ALA A 2 4.66 -37.29 3.13
N ALA A 3 5.90 -37.17 3.65
CA ALA A 3 6.96 -36.43 2.95
C ALA A 3 7.37 -37.03 1.60
N ALA A 4 7.29 -38.37 1.48
CA ALA A 4 7.57 -39.07 0.23
C ALA A 4 6.48 -38.80 -0.80
N ILE A 5 5.21 -38.81 -0.40
CA ILE A 5 4.06 -38.50 -1.27
C ILE A 5 4.14 -37.05 -1.77
N VAL A 6 4.48 -36.10 -0.89
CA VAL A 6 4.67 -34.69 -1.26
C VAL A 6 5.82 -34.53 -2.26
N PHE A 7 6.95 -35.21 -2.03
CA PHE A 7 8.09 -35.17 -2.94
C PHE A 7 7.77 -35.78 -4.32
N THR A 8 7.04 -36.89 -4.35
CA THR A 8 6.60 -37.53 -5.59
C THR A 8 5.60 -36.65 -6.35
N LEU A 9 4.68 -35.98 -5.66
CA LEU A 9 3.75 -35.01 -6.25
C LEU A 9 4.47 -33.80 -6.83
N ILE A 10 5.46 -33.24 -6.11
CA ILE A 10 6.29 -32.14 -6.60
C ILE A 10 7.03 -32.55 -7.88
N LYS A 11 7.56 -33.77 -7.92
CA LYS A 11 8.26 -34.31 -9.09
C LYS A 11 7.32 -34.50 -10.29
N LEU A 12 6.14 -35.08 -10.06
CA LEU A 12 5.11 -35.27 -11.08
C LEU A 12 4.65 -33.93 -11.68
N ILE A 13 4.45 -32.92 -10.83
CA ILE A 13 4.01 -31.58 -11.26
C ILE A 13 5.12 -30.84 -12.03
N LYS A 14 6.39 -30.98 -11.62
CA LYS A 14 7.55 -30.46 -12.37
C LYS A 14 7.70 -31.12 -13.73
N ASP A 15 7.46 -32.43 -13.81
CA ASP A 15 7.53 -33.14 -15.08
C ASP A 15 6.41 -32.70 -16.03
N ILE A 16 5.18 -32.46 -15.52
CA ILE A 16 4.07 -31.89 -16.30
C ILE A 16 4.38 -30.45 -16.76
N SER A 17 5.03 -29.63 -15.94
CA SER A 17 5.41 -28.25 -16.33
C SER A 17 6.48 -28.21 -17.42
N LYS A 18 7.27 -29.27 -17.58
CA LYS A 18 8.32 -29.39 -18.61
C LYS A 18 7.75 -29.59 -20.03
N TYR A 19 6.54 -30.16 -20.15
CA TYR A 19 5.88 -30.41 -21.43
C TYR A 19 4.91 -29.30 -21.86
N GLY A 20 4.56 -28.37 -20.97
CA GLY A 20 3.60 -27.29 -21.25
C GLY A 20 4.26 -25.92 -21.39
N LYS A 21 4.92 -25.65 -22.53
CA LYS A 21 5.54 -24.34 -22.84
C LYS A 21 4.55 -23.15 -22.93
N HIS A 22 3.25 -23.39 -22.71
CA HIS A 22 2.18 -22.38 -22.71
C HIS A 22 1.40 -22.27 -21.39
N SER A 23 1.78 -22.97 -20.31
CA SER A 23 1.06 -22.85 -19.04
C SER A 23 1.81 -21.95 -18.06
N PHE A 24 1.65 -20.64 -18.23
CA PHE A 24 2.08 -19.62 -17.25
C PHE A 24 1.57 -19.95 -15.83
N LEU A 25 0.37 -20.53 -15.75
CA LEU A 25 -0.28 -20.95 -14.51
C LEU A 25 0.44 -22.09 -13.77
N THR A 26 1.03 -23.07 -14.46
CA THR A 26 1.74 -24.17 -13.78
C THR A 26 3.11 -23.71 -13.27
N TYR A 27 3.76 -22.77 -13.94
CA TYR A 27 5.03 -22.21 -13.48
C TYR A 27 4.84 -21.31 -12.25
N GLU A 28 3.80 -20.46 -12.25
CA GLU A 28 3.49 -19.60 -11.10
C GLU A 28 3.01 -20.42 -9.88
N MET A 29 2.31 -21.54 -10.09
CA MET A 29 1.96 -22.50 -9.04
C MET A 29 3.19 -23.16 -8.39
N VAL A 30 4.20 -23.55 -9.18
CA VAL A 30 5.37 -24.29 -8.67
C VAL A 30 6.40 -23.35 -8.02
N GLY A 31 6.56 -22.13 -8.54
CA GLY A 31 7.52 -21.15 -8.01
C GLY A 31 7.13 -20.51 -6.68
N ASN A 32 5.84 -20.48 -6.34
CA ASN A 32 5.31 -19.74 -5.18
C ASN A 32 4.72 -20.64 -4.09
N PHE A 33 5.31 -21.80 -3.84
CA PHE A 33 4.98 -22.67 -2.69
C PHE A 33 5.40 -22.00 -1.36
N SER A 34 4.86 -20.81 -1.09
CA SER A 34 5.02 -20.06 0.14
C SER A 34 4.15 -20.69 1.22
N VAL A 35 4.72 -20.89 2.40
CA VAL A 35 4.03 -21.44 3.59
C VAL A 35 2.69 -20.74 3.85
N LYS A 36 2.60 -19.45 3.51
CA LYS A 36 1.41 -18.58 3.65
C LYS A 36 0.17 -19.07 2.88
N TYR A 37 0.33 -19.75 1.75
CA TYR A 37 -0.78 -20.22 0.90
C TYR A 37 -1.05 -21.73 1.00
N THR A 38 -0.30 -22.44 1.84
CA THR A 38 -0.40 -23.91 2.02
C THR A 38 -1.81 -24.38 2.35
N GLY A 39 -2.54 -23.65 3.21
CA GLY A 39 -3.92 -23.99 3.55
C GLY A 39 -4.87 -24.02 2.34
N VAL A 40 -4.77 -23.03 1.44
CA VAL A 40 -5.59 -22.95 0.22
C VAL A 40 -5.28 -24.10 -0.75
N TYR A 41 -4.00 -24.49 -0.85
CA TYR A 41 -3.59 -25.66 -1.62
C TYR A 41 -4.09 -26.97 -1.01
N ILE A 42 -4.06 -27.11 0.33
CA ILE A 42 -4.57 -28.28 1.05
C ILE A 42 -6.08 -28.41 0.84
N GLU A 43 -6.85 -27.33 0.98
CA GLU A 43 -8.31 -27.34 0.74
C GLU A 43 -8.63 -27.80 -0.69
N SER A 44 -7.93 -27.24 -1.69
CA SER A 44 -8.11 -27.62 -3.10
C SER A 44 -7.79 -29.11 -3.33
N PHE A 45 -6.72 -29.61 -2.71
CA PHE A 45 -6.32 -31.01 -2.79
C PHE A 45 -7.34 -31.94 -2.12
N LEU A 46 -7.83 -31.58 -0.93
CA LEU A 46 -8.84 -32.35 -0.20
C LEU A 46 -10.13 -32.50 -1.01
N VAL A 47 -10.58 -31.44 -1.69
CA VAL A 47 -11.76 -31.49 -2.57
C VAL A 47 -11.56 -32.46 -3.72
N ILE A 48 -10.39 -32.44 -4.37
CA ILE A 48 -10.07 -33.37 -5.47
C ILE A 48 -10.05 -34.82 -4.99
N VAL A 49 -9.43 -35.08 -3.84
CA VAL A 49 -9.37 -36.42 -3.24
C VAL A 49 -10.77 -36.91 -2.87
N PHE A 50 -11.57 -36.08 -2.21
CA PHE A 50 -12.96 -36.40 -1.88
C PHE A 50 -13.78 -36.72 -3.13
N MET A 51 -13.60 -35.92 -4.18
CA MET A 51 -14.31 -36.10 -5.45
C MET A 51 -13.92 -37.41 -6.15
N TYR A 52 -12.64 -37.78 -6.12
CA TYR A 52 -12.16 -39.05 -6.66
C TYR A 52 -12.72 -40.25 -5.89
N VAL A 53 -12.70 -40.21 -4.55
CA VAL A 53 -13.29 -41.27 -3.71
C VAL A 53 -14.79 -41.40 -3.94
N ALA A 54 -15.50 -40.27 -4.04
CA ALA A 54 -16.93 -40.26 -4.34
C ALA A 54 -17.22 -40.87 -5.72
N PHE A 55 -16.40 -40.56 -6.72
CA PHE A 55 -16.56 -41.14 -8.06
C PHE A 55 -16.33 -42.65 -8.06
N ASP A 56 -15.31 -43.14 -7.36
CA ASP A 56 -15.01 -44.57 -7.25
C ASP A 56 -16.14 -45.34 -6.54
N PHE A 57 -16.67 -44.77 -5.45
CA PHE A 57 -17.82 -45.33 -4.72
C PHE A 57 -19.09 -45.42 -5.59
N ILE A 58 -19.38 -44.36 -6.36
CA ILE A 58 -20.52 -44.32 -7.27
C ILE A 58 -20.33 -45.34 -8.41
N ARG A 59 -19.13 -45.48 -8.96
CA ARG A 59 -18.80 -46.49 -9.98
C ARG A 59 -18.99 -47.92 -9.47
N GLN A 60 -18.64 -48.20 -8.22
CA GLN A 60 -18.79 -49.54 -7.65
C GLN A 60 -20.25 -49.93 -7.44
N THR A 61 -21.13 -48.95 -7.19
CA THR A 61 -22.55 -49.18 -6.90
C THR A 61 -23.43 -49.18 -8.15
N ASN A 62 -23.02 -48.48 -9.22
CA ASN A 62 -23.85 -48.26 -10.41
C ASN A 62 -23.23 -48.92 -11.66
N SER A 63 -24.02 -49.72 -12.38
CA SER A 63 -23.60 -50.34 -13.64
C SER A 63 -23.94 -49.51 -14.89
N ASP A 64 -24.70 -48.42 -14.75
CA ASP A 64 -25.06 -47.54 -15.87
C ASP A 64 -23.92 -46.59 -16.24
N ALA A 65 -23.30 -46.83 -17.40
CA ALA A 65 -22.20 -46.03 -17.93
C ALA A 65 -22.62 -44.60 -18.27
N VAL A 66 -23.87 -44.36 -18.69
CA VAL A 66 -24.33 -43.01 -19.11
C VAL A 66 -24.50 -42.12 -17.88
N GLY A 67 -25.13 -42.63 -16.82
CA GLY A 67 -25.22 -41.92 -15.53
C GLY A 67 -23.85 -41.57 -14.94
N LEU A 68 -22.88 -42.50 -15.01
CA LEU A 68 -21.52 -42.24 -14.52
C LEU A 68 -20.81 -41.12 -15.27
N LEU A 69 -21.01 -41.02 -16.59
CA LEU A 69 -20.43 -39.94 -17.40
C LEU A 69 -21.02 -38.56 -17.05
N LEU A 70 -22.33 -38.48 -16.79
CA LEU A 70 -22.98 -37.24 -16.38
C LEU A 70 -22.47 -36.77 -15.01
N ILE A 71 -22.35 -37.69 -14.05
CA ILE A 71 -21.81 -37.40 -12.72
C ILE A 71 -20.35 -36.95 -12.83
N ALA A 72 -19.53 -37.64 -13.64
CA ALA A 72 -18.13 -37.24 -13.87
C ALA A 72 -18.04 -35.81 -14.43
N ALA A 73 -18.92 -35.42 -15.36
CA ALA A 73 -18.94 -34.08 -15.93
C ALA A 73 -19.31 -32.99 -14.90
N ILE A 74 -20.28 -33.26 -14.02
CA ILE A 74 -20.67 -32.36 -12.92
C ILE A 74 -19.50 -32.20 -11.94
N MET A 75 -18.89 -33.32 -11.57
CA MET A 75 -17.74 -33.37 -10.68
C MET A 75 -16.57 -32.57 -11.26
N TYR A 76 -16.22 -32.80 -12.53
CA TYR A 76 -15.18 -32.03 -13.21
C TYR A 76 -15.44 -30.52 -13.17
N ARG A 77 -16.68 -30.08 -13.46
CA ARG A 77 -17.04 -28.65 -13.36
C ARG A 77 -16.91 -28.11 -11.94
N ALA A 78 -17.34 -28.87 -10.93
CA ALA A 78 -17.22 -28.46 -9.54
C ALA A 78 -15.75 -28.31 -9.10
N THR A 79 -14.85 -29.20 -9.54
CA THR A 79 -13.40 -29.08 -9.27
C THR A 79 -12.82 -27.80 -9.88
N ILE A 80 -13.13 -27.53 -11.15
CA ILE A 80 -12.65 -26.31 -11.83
C ILE A 80 -13.13 -25.04 -11.11
N SER A 81 -14.37 -25.05 -10.61
CA SER A 81 -14.93 -23.92 -9.84
C SER A 81 -14.12 -23.65 -8.56
N VAL A 82 -13.83 -24.69 -7.78
CA VAL A 82 -13.08 -24.58 -6.52
C VAL A 82 -11.65 -24.07 -6.76
N ILE A 83 -10.96 -24.60 -7.78
CA ILE A 83 -9.60 -24.17 -8.13
C ILE A 83 -9.58 -22.68 -8.50
N LYS A 84 -10.54 -22.22 -9.32
CA LYS A 84 -10.63 -20.80 -9.72
C LYS A 84 -10.83 -19.88 -8.52
N SER A 85 -11.76 -20.22 -7.64
CA SER A 85 -12.04 -19.44 -6.42
C SER A 85 -10.80 -19.32 -5.53
N ASN A 86 -10.10 -20.43 -5.31
CA ASN A 86 -8.92 -20.47 -4.45
C ASN A 86 -7.71 -19.74 -5.05
N MET A 87 -7.47 -19.87 -6.36
CA MET A 87 -6.46 -19.07 -7.08
C MET A 87 -6.74 -17.57 -6.97
N GLY A 88 -8.01 -17.20 -7.03
CA GLY A 88 -8.43 -15.82 -6.87
C GLY A 88 -7.98 -15.16 -5.57
N LYS A 89 -8.14 -15.88 -4.44
CA LYS A 89 -7.68 -15.43 -3.12
C LYS A 89 -6.17 -15.26 -3.06
N ILE A 90 -5.41 -16.17 -3.67
CA ILE A 90 -3.94 -16.12 -3.70
C ILE A 90 -3.48 -14.88 -4.45
N VAL A 91 -4.06 -14.61 -5.62
CA VAL A 91 -3.68 -13.46 -6.45
C VAL A 91 -4.03 -12.14 -5.77
N LEU A 92 -5.20 -12.04 -5.15
CA LEU A 92 -5.60 -10.87 -4.36
C LEU A 92 -4.60 -10.61 -3.23
N ASN A 93 -4.30 -11.61 -2.41
CA ASN A 93 -3.34 -11.47 -1.30
C ASN A 93 -1.95 -11.06 -1.79
N LYS A 94 -1.48 -11.61 -2.91
CA LYS A 94 -0.20 -11.25 -3.51
C LYS A 94 -0.17 -9.80 -4.01
N LYS A 95 -1.27 -9.32 -4.63
CA LYS A 95 -1.37 -7.92 -5.07
C LYS A 95 -1.41 -6.97 -3.86
N VAL A 96 -2.19 -7.28 -2.83
CA VAL A 96 -2.20 -6.52 -1.56
C VAL A 96 -0.80 -6.46 -0.93
N GLU A 97 -0.06 -7.57 -0.91
CA GLU A 97 1.31 -7.63 -0.38
C GLU A 97 2.31 -6.81 -1.21
N LYS A 98 2.19 -6.82 -2.55
CA LYS A 98 3.00 -5.96 -3.42
C LYS A 98 2.70 -4.48 -3.19
N LEU A 99 1.43 -4.10 -3.06
CA LEU A 99 1.01 -2.73 -2.73
C LEU A 99 1.53 -2.29 -1.35
N TYR A 100 1.45 -3.16 -0.34
CA TYR A 100 2.02 -2.89 0.98
C TYR A 100 3.53 -2.64 0.92
N ASN A 101 4.25 -3.37 0.07
CA ASN A 101 5.70 -3.22 -0.13
C ASN A 101 6.08 -2.11 -1.13
N GLY A 102 5.12 -1.32 -1.62
CA GLY A 102 5.36 -0.21 -2.55
C GLY A 102 5.71 -0.61 -3.98
N MET A 103 5.42 -1.85 -4.39
CA MET A 103 5.72 -2.37 -5.72
C MET A 103 4.44 -2.43 -6.56
N VAL A 104 4.41 -1.68 -7.67
CA VAL A 104 3.29 -1.73 -8.63
C VAL A 104 3.30 -3.08 -9.36
N SER A 105 2.17 -3.78 -9.30
CA SER A 105 2.04 -5.17 -9.75
C SER A 105 1.43 -5.29 -11.14
N GLU A 106 2.08 -6.09 -12.00
CA GLU A 106 1.65 -6.63 -13.30
C GLU A 106 0.15 -6.95 -13.42
N GLU A 107 -0.37 -6.77 -14.64
CA GLU A 107 -1.72 -7.22 -15.04
C GLU A 107 -1.83 -8.74 -15.01
N ILE A 108 -2.77 -9.27 -14.22
CA ILE A 108 -3.07 -10.70 -14.14
C ILE A 108 -4.51 -10.92 -14.59
N PHE A 109 -4.71 -11.83 -15.54
CA PHE A 109 -6.03 -12.15 -16.08
C PHE A 109 -6.82 -13.01 -15.08
N LEU A 110 -7.92 -12.46 -14.54
CA LEU A 110 -8.70 -13.07 -13.46
C LEU A 110 -10.20 -12.99 -13.68
N GLU A 111 -10.94 -13.74 -12.86
CA GLU A 111 -12.40 -13.67 -12.73
C GLU A 111 -12.86 -12.22 -12.52
N LYS A 112 -13.99 -11.85 -13.16
CA LYS A 112 -14.49 -10.46 -13.23
C LYS A 112 -14.51 -9.74 -11.87
N THR A 113 -15.02 -10.41 -10.83
CA THR A 113 -15.12 -9.87 -9.46
C THR A 113 -13.75 -9.55 -8.85
N ILE A 114 -12.75 -10.39 -9.13
CA ILE A 114 -11.40 -10.19 -8.62
C ILE A 114 -10.73 -9.07 -9.40
N SER A 115 -10.95 -9.01 -10.72
CA SER A 115 -10.46 -7.91 -11.55
C SER A 115 -10.99 -6.55 -11.06
N GLU A 116 -12.29 -6.45 -10.73
CA GLU A 116 -12.89 -5.23 -10.17
C GLU A 116 -12.25 -4.84 -8.82
N THR A 117 -12.05 -5.83 -7.93
CA THR A 117 -11.41 -5.60 -6.62
C THR A 117 -9.96 -5.14 -6.78
N LEU A 118 -9.22 -5.73 -7.73
CA LEU A 118 -7.84 -5.35 -8.01
C LEU A 118 -7.72 -3.95 -8.64
N TYR A 119 -8.68 -3.55 -9.46
CA TYR A 119 -8.75 -2.20 -10.01
C TYR A 119 -9.02 -1.17 -8.92
N LEU A 120 -9.98 -1.44 -8.02
CA LEU A 120 -10.26 -0.57 -6.88
C LEU A 120 -9.05 -0.43 -5.95
N LEU A 121 -8.32 -1.51 -5.68
CA LEU A 121 -7.10 -1.48 -4.88
C LEU A 121 -6.00 -0.62 -5.51
N ASP A 122 -5.85 -0.70 -6.83
CA ASP A 122 -4.86 0.08 -7.58
C ASP A 122 -5.18 1.58 -7.53
N HIS A 123 -6.45 1.93 -7.76
CA HIS A 123 -6.91 3.31 -7.67
C HIS A 123 -6.81 3.87 -6.24
N LEU A 124 -7.13 3.07 -5.22
CA LEU A 124 -6.95 3.46 -3.82
C LEU A 124 -5.48 3.72 -3.50
N TYR A 125 -4.57 2.84 -3.93
CA TYR A 125 -3.14 3.04 -3.74
C TYR A 125 -2.65 4.32 -4.41
N GLY A 126 -3.04 4.59 -5.66
CA GLY A 126 -2.72 5.83 -6.37
C GLY A 126 -3.20 7.08 -5.62
N SER A 127 -4.47 7.12 -5.23
CA SER A 127 -5.05 8.25 -4.48
C SER A 127 -4.37 8.48 -3.12
N MET A 128 -3.97 7.40 -2.44
CA MET A 128 -3.24 7.48 -1.17
C MET A 128 -1.84 8.06 -1.38
N GLN A 129 -1.15 7.69 -2.46
CA GLN A 129 0.15 8.23 -2.81
C GLN A 129 0.06 9.73 -3.12
N GLU A 130 -0.91 10.14 -3.93
CA GLU A 130 -1.15 11.57 -4.23
C GLU A 130 -1.42 12.37 -2.95
N SER A 131 -2.32 11.89 -2.08
CA SER A 131 -2.61 12.57 -0.81
C SER A 131 -1.39 12.66 0.11
N MET A 132 -0.55 11.62 0.13
CA MET A 132 0.71 11.62 0.89
C MET A 132 1.69 12.66 0.33
N GLU A 133 1.84 12.74 -0.99
CA GLU A 133 2.71 13.72 -1.65
C GLU A 133 2.25 15.15 -1.40
N GLU A 134 0.94 15.41 -1.47
CA GLU A 134 0.36 16.71 -1.13
C GLU A 134 0.60 17.09 0.33
N LYS A 135 0.43 16.14 1.25
CA LYS A 135 0.69 16.36 2.68
C LYS A 135 2.17 16.66 2.94
N LEU A 136 3.08 15.90 2.33
CA LEU A 136 4.52 16.15 2.44
C LEU A 136 4.91 17.51 1.86
N LYS A 137 4.30 17.91 0.74
CA LYS A 137 4.48 19.24 0.16
C LYS A 137 3.99 20.33 1.11
N SER A 138 2.82 20.16 1.71
CA SER A 138 2.27 21.09 2.71
C SER A 138 3.20 21.23 3.93
N GLU A 139 3.70 20.12 4.48
CA GLU A 139 4.62 20.14 5.61
C GLU A 139 5.97 20.80 5.27
N ARG A 140 6.49 20.58 4.05
CA ARG A 140 7.69 21.29 3.56
C ARG A 140 7.44 22.79 3.46
N LEU A 141 6.32 23.22 2.86
CA LEU A 141 5.96 24.63 2.74
C LEU A 141 5.78 25.29 4.11
N LYS A 142 5.15 24.60 5.08
CA LYS A 142 5.07 25.08 6.47
C LYS A 142 6.45 25.27 7.08
N THR A 143 7.35 24.30 6.89
CA THR A 143 8.72 24.35 7.43
C THR A 143 9.51 25.52 6.83
N GLU A 144 9.41 25.73 5.51
CA GLU A 144 10.04 26.86 4.82
C GLU A 144 9.48 28.20 5.30
N LEU A 145 8.15 28.32 5.42
CA LEU A 145 7.48 29.52 5.93
C LEU A 145 7.97 29.87 7.34
N ILE A 146 7.99 28.89 8.25
CA ILE A 146 8.45 29.08 9.64
C ILE A 146 9.93 29.49 9.66
N THR A 147 10.77 28.87 8.82
CA THR A 147 12.20 29.19 8.75
C THR A 147 12.43 30.62 8.28
N ASN A 148 11.74 31.03 7.22
CA ASN A 148 11.82 32.38 6.67
C ASN A 148 11.36 33.43 7.68
N ILE A 149 10.21 33.21 8.32
CA ILE A 149 9.68 34.13 9.33
C ILE A 149 10.59 34.19 10.56
N SER A 150 11.17 33.05 10.99
CA SER A 150 12.12 33.03 12.11
C SER A 150 13.36 33.87 11.83
N HIS A 151 13.88 33.82 10.60
CA HIS A 151 14.99 34.66 10.16
C HIS A 151 14.60 36.15 10.17
N ASP A 152 13.42 36.47 9.66
CA ASP A 152 12.93 37.85 9.55
C ASP A 152 12.56 38.48 10.90
N ILE A 153 12.14 37.67 11.88
CA ILE A 153 11.91 38.07 13.28
C ILE A 153 13.24 38.34 14.01
N LYS A 154 14.28 37.54 13.76
CA LYS A 154 15.58 37.66 14.44
C LYS A 154 16.22 39.03 14.21
N THR A 155 16.10 39.58 13.00
CA THR A 155 16.70 40.86 12.62
C THR A 155 16.19 42.06 13.46
N PRO A 156 14.89 42.40 13.46
CA PRO A 156 14.36 43.49 14.28
C PRO A 156 14.49 43.21 15.78
N LEU A 157 14.40 41.95 16.22
CA LEU A 157 14.62 41.60 17.63
C LEU A 157 16.05 41.92 18.08
N THR A 158 17.04 41.54 17.28
CA THR A 158 18.46 41.87 17.55
C THR A 158 18.67 43.38 17.55
N SER A 159 18.02 44.10 16.62
CA SER A 159 18.05 45.56 16.59
C SER A 159 17.46 46.16 17.87
N ILE A 160 16.31 45.68 18.33
CA ILE A 160 15.67 46.14 19.57
C ILE A 160 16.60 45.94 20.77
N ILE A 161 17.20 44.76 20.92
CA ILE A 161 18.14 44.47 22.01
C ILE A 161 19.32 45.45 21.98
N ASN A 162 19.95 45.63 20.82
CA ASN A 162 21.07 46.54 20.67
C ASN A 162 20.70 48.00 21.01
N TYR A 163 19.56 48.50 20.52
CA TYR A 163 19.14 49.88 20.80
C TYR A 163 18.71 50.09 22.25
N VAL A 164 18.16 49.07 22.93
CA VAL A 164 17.93 49.12 24.38
C VAL A 164 19.27 49.25 25.13
N ASP A 165 20.30 48.51 24.72
CA ASP A 165 21.61 48.56 25.36
C ASP A 165 22.37 49.88 25.09
N LEU A 166 22.21 50.46 23.89
CA LEU A 166 22.68 51.81 23.59
C LEU A 166 21.94 52.85 24.44
N LEU A 167 20.61 52.77 24.54
CA LEU A 167 19.79 53.71 25.27
C LEU A 167 20.11 53.77 26.78
N LYS A 168 20.50 52.64 27.39
CA LYS A 168 20.88 52.57 28.81
C LYS A 168 22.11 53.41 29.15
N ASN A 169 23.01 53.61 28.18
CA ASN A 169 24.30 54.28 28.39
C ASN A 169 24.39 55.64 27.67
N GLU A 170 23.30 56.10 27.06
CA GLU A 170 23.25 57.36 26.33
C GLU A 170 22.86 58.51 27.26
N GLU A 171 23.59 59.62 27.19
CA GLU A 171 23.32 60.83 27.99
C GLU A 171 22.68 61.93 27.14
N ASN A 172 22.86 61.89 25.81
CA ASN A 172 22.32 62.87 24.89
C ASN A 172 20.84 62.61 24.58
N ASP A 173 19.98 63.54 24.98
CA ASP A 173 18.52 63.44 24.77
C ASP A 173 18.11 63.35 23.29
N THR A 174 18.87 63.96 22.37
CA THR A 174 18.59 63.87 20.93
C THR A 174 18.89 62.48 20.37
N GLU A 175 19.94 61.81 20.84
CA GLU A 175 20.25 60.42 20.43
C GLU A 175 19.29 59.42 21.07
N LYS A 176 18.88 59.64 22.33
CA LYS A 176 17.82 58.85 22.97
C LYS A 176 16.53 58.87 22.15
N GLU A 177 16.11 60.05 21.68
CA GLU A 177 14.90 60.18 20.86
C GLU A 177 15.02 59.38 19.55
N LYS A 178 16.19 59.39 18.89
CA LYS A 178 16.45 58.55 17.71
C LYS A 178 16.36 57.06 18.04
N TYR A 179 16.94 56.61 19.14
CA TYR A 179 16.89 55.20 19.55
C TYR A 179 15.45 54.75 19.86
N ILE A 180 14.68 55.60 20.55
CA ILE A 180 13.26 55.36 20.83
C ILE A 180 12.45 55.21 19.52
N ASN A 181 12.70 56.06 18.52
CA ASN A 181 12.04 55.97 17.23
C ASN A 181 12.37 54.65 16.49
N ILE A 182 13.63 54.19 16.55
CA ILE A 182 14.04 52.91 15.95
C ILE A 182 13.42 51.73 16.69
N LEU A 183 13.30 51.80 18.02
CA LEU A 183 12.61 50.81 18.84
C LEU A 183 11.13 50.71 18.50
N ASP A 184 10.42 51.84 18.38
CA ASP A 184 9.00 51.87 17.98
C ASP A 184 8.81 51.28 16.58
N TYR A 185 9.65 51.67 15.60
CA TYR A 185 9.61 51.13 14.25
C TYR A 185 9.79 49.61 14.21
N ASN A 186 10.84 49.09 14.86
CA ASN A 186 11.11 47.64 14.87
C ASN A 186 10.03 46.86 15.63
N SER A 187 9.47 47.42 16.72
CA SER A 187 8.39 46.80 17.48
C SER A 187 7.10 46.70 16.67
N ARG A 188 6.75 47.76 15.92
CA ARG A 188 5.60 47.74 14.99
C ARG A 188 5.80 46.75 13.84
N ARG A 189 7.02 46.72 13.27
CA ARG A 189 7.37 45.77 12.21
C ARG A 189 7.26 44.33 12.70
N LEU A 190 7.77 44.02 13.89
CA LEU A 190 7.67 42.70 14.53
C LEU A 190 6.21 42.30 14.74
N LYS A 191 5.39 43.23 15.24
CA LYS A 191 3.95 43.01 15.42
C LYS A 191 3.26 42.66 14.10
N SER A 192 3.58 43.36 13.01
CA SER A 192 3.02 43.04 11.68
C SER A 192 3.39 41.62 11.26
N MET A 193 4.68 41.24 11.35
CA MET A 193 5.13 39.91 10.95
C MET A 193 4.47 38.77 11.75
N VAL A 194 4.20 38.99 13.04
CA VAL A 194 3.47 38.01 13.87
C VAL A 194 2.00 37.90 13.45
N LEU A 195 1.34 39.03 13.11
CA LEU A 195 -0.03 39.01 12.62
C LEU A 195 -0.13 38.31 11.27
N ASP A 196 0.79 38.61 10.36
CA ASP A 196 0.88 37.98 9.04
C ASP A 196 1.07 36.45 9.16
N LEU A 197 1.89 35.99 10.12
CA LEU A 197 2.06 34.56 10.44
C LEU A 197 0.76 33.91 10.93
N ILE A 198 0.04 34.58 11.85
CA ILE A 198 -1.21 34.05 12.41
C ILE A 198 -2.29 33.93 11.33
N ASP A 199 -2.38 34.92 10.45
CA ASP A 199 -3.36 34.93 9.36
C ASP A 199 -3.04 33.85 8.31
N ALA A 200 -1.75 33.67 7.97
CA ALA A 200 -1.30 32.56 7.12
C ALA A 200 -1.56 31.18 7.74
N SER A 201 -1.47 31.05 9.08
CA SER A 201 -1.77 29.80 9.78
C SER A 201 -3.27 29.48 9.84
N LYS A 202 -4.15 30.49 9.80
CA LYS A 202 -5.62 30.30 9.85
C LYS A 202 -6.24 29.94 8.52
N THR A 203 -5.65 30.40 7.42
CA THR A 203 -6.15 30.13 6.05
C THR A 203 -5.70 28.78 5.50
N GLY A 204 -4.76 28.09 6.18
CA GLY A 204 -4.26 26.77 5.82
C GLY A 204 -4.93 25.57 6.52
N THR A 205 -5.98 25.78 7.32
CA THR A 205 -6.83 24.74 7.94
C THR A 205 -8.23 24.78 7.37
#